data_AF-A0A2G5TJQ8-F1
#
_entry.id   AF-A0A2G5TJQ8-F1
#
_cell.length_a   1.000
_cell.length_b   1.000
_cell.length_c   1.000
_cell.angle_alpha   90.00
_cell.angle_beta   90.00
_cell.angle_gamma   90.00
#
_symmetry.space_group_name_H-M   'P 1'
#
loop_
_entity.id
_entity.type
_entity.pdbx_description
1 polymer ?
#
loop_
_entity_poly.entity_id
_entity_poly.type
_entity_poly.pdbx_seq_one_letter_code
_entity_poly.pdbx_strand_id
1 'polypeptide(L)'
;MVDASQDFSKIPNPDSLQDVLKTYLADYSECFQADTLQCGNVTETLMPNNYVQVWARTKISDSEIVRKKEKASAVIYPYLKCDLQSKNGDFVEILAQFRLVQASEETTIPYPPRLHVNSQSQCSNFSFPTDYCRCVDLQLAI
;
A
#
# COMPACT_ATOMS: atom_id res chain seq x y z
N MET A 1 -17.58 4.26 20.31
CA MET A 1 -16.18 3.81 20.12
C MET A 1 -16.23 2.44 19.50
N VAL A 2 -15.75 2.30 18.26
CA VAL A 2 -15.69 1.02 17.56
C VAL A 2 -14.31 0.44 17.82
N ASP A 3 -14.24 -0.55 18.71
CA ASP A 3 -13.03 -1.34 18.90
C ASP A 3 -13.13 -2.53 17.95
N ALA A 4 -12.61 -2.36 16.74
CA ALA A 4 -12.30 -3.47 15.85
C ALA A 4 -10.93 -3.99 16.29
N SER A 5 -10.91 -4.79 17.38
CA SER A 5 -9.69 -5.49 17.78
C SER A 5 -9.37 -6.53 16.71
N GLN A 6 -8.60 -6.11 15.70
CA GLN A 6 -7.88 -7.04 14.85
C GLN A 6 -6.84 -7.72 15.74
N ASP A 7 -6.70 -9.03 15.58
CA ASP A 7 -5.72 -9.80 16.32
C ASP A 7 -4.33 -9.43 15.81
N PHE A 8 -3.70 -8.46 16.48
CA PHE A 8 -2.37 -7.94 16.17
C PHE A 8 -1.27 -9.01 16.23
N SER A 9 -1.56 -10.20 16.76
CA SER A 9 -0.62 -11.33 16.76
C SER A 9 -0.35 -11.91 15.36
N LYS A 10 -1.14 -11.52 14.34
CA LYS A 10 -1.04 -11.99 12.95
C LYS A 10 -0.70 -10.90 11.94
N ILE A 11 -0.16 -9.76 12.39
CA ILE A 11 0.40 -8.79 11.44
C ILE A 11 1.58 -9.46 10.73
N PRO A 12 1.57 -9.53 9.38
CA PRO A 12 2.64 -10.17 8.64
C PRO A 12 3.96 -9.44 8.90
N ASN A 13 5.06 -10.19 8.94
CA ASN A 13 6.39 -9.63 9.12
C ASN A 13 6.62 -8.51 8.08
N PRO A 14 6.99 -7.27 8.46
CA PRO A 14 7.30 -6.19 7.52
C PRO A 14 8.23 -6.62 6.38
N ASP A 15 9.18 -7.52 6.64
CA ASP A 15 10.09 -8.06 5.61
C ASP A 15 9.33 -8.76 4.47
N SER A 16 8.29 -9.54 4.80
CA SER A 16 7.48 -10.25 3.80
C SER A 16 6.69 -9.30 2.91
N LEU A 17 6.17 -8.21 3.48
CA LEU A 17 5.47 -7.17 2.73
C LEU A 17 6.44 -6.37 1.85
N GLN A 18 7.66 -6.12 2.36
CA GLN A 18 8.72 -5.47 1.61
C GLN A 18 9.10 -6.30 0.37
N ASP A 19 9.20 -7.63 0.47
CA ASP A 19 9.52 -8.48 -0.68
C ASP A 19 8.43 -8.46 -1.76
N VAL A 20 7.16 -8.44 -1.36
CA VAL A 20 6.03 -8.27 -2.30
C VAL A 20 6.12 -6.90 -2.98
N LEU A 21 6.46 -5.84 -2.24
CA LEU A 21 6.63 -4.50 -2.81
C LEU A 21 7.85 -4.43 -3.75
N LYS A 22 8.98 -5.05 -3.40
CA LYS A 22 10.15 -5.14 -4.30
C LYS A 22 9.81 -5.85 -5.59
N THR A 23 9.07 -6.95 -5.51
CA THR A 23 8.61 -7.70 -6.69
C THR A 23 7.74 -6.82 -7.58
N TYR A 24 6.79 -6.07 -7.00
CA TYR A 24 5.97 -5.12 -7.73
C TYR A 24 6.79 -3.99 -8.39
N LEU A 25 7.80 -3.47 -7.68
CA LEU A 25 8.64 -2.39 -8.18
C LEU A 25 9.64 -2.84 -9.26
N ALA A 26 9.89 -4.15 -9.40
CA ALA A 26 10.75 -4.68 -10.46
C ALA A 26 10.23 -4.35 -11.86
N ASP A 27 8.90 -4.29 -12.02
CA ASP A 27 8.24 -3.87 -13.26
C ASP A 27 8.51 -2.39 -13.62
N TYR A 28 9.02 -1.60 -12.66
CA TYR A 28 9.36 -0.18 -12.80
C TYR A 28 10.87 0.06 -12.58
N SER A 29 11.69 -0.97 -12.79
CA SER A 29 13.14 -0.94 -12.59
C SER A 29 13.88 0.05 -13.49
N GLU A 30 13.23 0.62 -14.51
CA GLU A 30 13.77 1.70 -15.33
C GLU A 30 13.84 3.02 -14.55
N CYS A 31 12.93 3.24 -13.60
CA CYS A 31 12.77 4.51 -12.89
C CYS A 31 13.18 4.43 -11.42
N PHE A 32 13.05 3.25 -10.81
CA PHE A 32 13.31 3.05 -9.38
C PHE A 32 14.45 2.07 -9.12
N GLN A 33 15.20 2.30 -8.05
CA GLN A 33 16.23 1.40 -7.55
C GLN A 33 15.65 0.54 -6.41
N ALA A 34 15.07 -0.61 -6.76
CA ALA A 34 14.41 -1.50 -5.78
C ALA A 34 15.35 -1.96 -4.63
N ASP A 35 16.66 -2.02 -4.88
CA ASP A 35 17.67 -2.40 -3.89
C ASP A 35 17.82 -1.36 -2.76
N THR A 36 17.42 -0.11 -3.01
CA THR A 36 17.48 0.98 -2.02
C THR A 36 16.24 1.06 -1.12
N LEU A 37 15.26 0.16 -1.32
CA LEU A 37 13.99 0.18 -0.60
C LEU A 37 14.21 -0.08 0.89
N GLN A 38 13.83 0.88 1.72
CA GLN A 38 13.84 0.79 3.18
C GLN A 38 12.41 0.97 3.70
N CYS A 39 11.90 0.01 4.45
CA CYS A 39 10.53 0.05 4.95
C CYS A 39 10.50 0.30 6.46
N GLY A 40 9.50 1.09 6.88
CA GLY A 40 9.21 1.31 8.28
C GLY A 40 8.36 0.19 8.89
N ASN A 41 7.78 0.46 10.05
CA ASN A 41 6.85 -0.47 10.68
C ASN A 41 5.54 -0.54 9.89
N VAL A 42 4.94 -1.74 9.86
CA VAL A 42 3.59 -1.93 9.34
C VAL A 42 2.64 -1.06 10.15
N THR A 43 1.90 -0.19 9.47
CA THR A 43 0.83 0.59 10.08
C THR A 43 -0.49 0.02 9.60
N GLU A 44 -1.29 -0.51 10.52
CA GLU A 44 -2.70 -0.78 10.22
C GLU A 44 -3.46 0.53 10.33
N THR A 45 -3.50 1.32 9.26
CA THR A 45 -4.56 2.30 9.11
C THR A 45 -5.86 1.55 8.84
N LEU A 46 -6.66 1.37 9.89
CA LEU A 46 -8.09 1.02 9.84
C LEU A 46 -8.73 1.80 8.68
N MET A 47 -9.03 1.10 7.59
CA MET A 47 -9.71 1.55 6.37
C MET A 47 -9.89 3.07 6.17
N PRO A 48 -9.26 3.65 5.14
CA PRO A 48 -9.77 4.87 4.54
C PRO A 48 -10.01 4.63 3.04
N ASN A 49 -11.02 3.82 2.72
CA ASN A 49 -11.70 3.98 1.44
C ASN A 49 -13.14 4.34 1.74
N ASN A 50 -13.51 5.60 1.46
CA ASN A 50 -14.91 6.05 1.41
C ASN A 50 -15.77 5.07 0.58
N TYR A 51 -15.18 4.40 -0.41
CA TYR A 51 -15.82 3.33 -1.19
C TYR A 51 -16.27 2.13 -0.36
N VAL A 52 -15.49 1.66 0.62
CA VAL A 52 -15.90 0.55 1.48
C VAL A 52 -16.89 1.01 2.54
N GLN A 53 -16.76 2.25 3.05
CA GLN A 53 -17.78 2.82 3.93
C GLN A 53 -19.14 2.97 3.22
N VAL A 54 -19.16 3.39 1.95
CA VAL A 54 -20.38 3.48 1.13
C VAL A 54 -20.95 2.09 0.83
N TRP A 55 -20.11 1.11 0.51
CA TRP A 55 -20.55 -0.27 0.26
C TRP A 55 -21.10 -0.96 1.52
N ALA A 56 -20.46 -0.76 2.67
CA ALA A 56 -20.93 -1.26 3.96
C ALA A 56 -22.23 -0.58 4.41
N ARG A 57 -22.41 0.73 4.14
CA ARG A 57 -23.65 1.46 4.44
C ARG A 57 -24.82 1.09 3.54
N THR A 58 -24.56 0.64 2.31
CA THR A 58 -25.63 0.35 1.32
C THR A 58 -26.11 -1.08 1.32
N LYS A 59 -25.37 -2.03 1.92
CA LYS A 59 -25.74 -3.46 1.90
C LYS A 59 -26.12 -4.09 3.23
N ILE A 60 -26.01 -3.39 4.36
CA ILE A 60 -26.25 -4.00 5.67
C ILE A 60 -27.43 -3.30 6.33
N SER A 61 -28.57 -4.01 6.42
CA SER A 61 -29.64 -3.58 7.32
C SER A 61 -29.12 -3.63 8.76
N ASP A 62 -29.46 -2.63 9.58
CA ASP A 62 -28.93 -2.47 10.94
C ASP A 62 -29.04 -3.73 11.84
N SER A 63 -29.95 -4.65 11.51
CA SER A 63 -30.12 -5.96 12.16
C SER A 63 -29.00 -6.99 11.89
N GLU A 64 -28.27 -6.90 10.77
CA GLU A 64 -27.14 -7.81 10.45
C GLU A 64 -25.82 -7.37 11.09
N ILE A 65 -25.68 -6.08 11.40
CA ILE A 65 -24.46 -5.48 12.00
C ILE A 65 -24.23 -6.03 13.42
N VAL A 66 -25.30 -6.41 14.13
CA VAL A 66 -25.22 -6.92 15.50
C VAL A 66 -24.78 -8.40 15.54
N ARG A 67 -25.06 -9.21 14.51
CA ARG A 67 -24.76 -10.65 14.50
C ARG A 67 -23.40 -11.04 13.89
N LYS A 68 -22.76 -10.17 13.10
CA LYS A 68 -21.48 -10.49 12.43
C LYS A 68 -20.22 -10.16 13.27
N LYS A 69 -20.36 -9.95 14.59
CA LYS A 69 -19.26 -9.54 15.48
C LYS A 69 -18.41 -10.68 16.07
N GLU A 70 -18.70 -11.94 15.78
CA GLU A 70 -18.04 -13.07 16.45
C GLU A 70 -16.82 -13.65 15.72
N LYS A 71 -16.55 -13.27 14.46
CA LYS A 71 -15.44 -13.85 13.69
C LYS A 71 -14.53 -12.77 13.13
N ALA A 72 -13.23 -12.92 13.37
CA ALA A 72 -12.20 -12.11 12.73
C ALA A 72 -12.35 -12.19 11.20
N SER A 73 -12.12 -11.06 10.52
CA SER A 73 -12.12 -11.02 9.05
C SER A 73 -11.05 -11.97 8.52
N ALA A 74 -11.41 -12.81 7.55
CA ALA A 74 -10.46 -13.71 6.88
C ALA A 74 -9.41 -12.96 6.04
N VAL A 75 -9.59 -11.65 5.86
CA VAL A 75 -8.68 -10.77 5.09
C VAL A 75 -8.29 -9.55 5.93
N ILE A 76 -7.00 -9.22 5.94
CA ILE A 76 -6.42 -8.02 6.56
C ILE A 76 -5.87 -7.10 5.45
N TYR A 77 -5.89 -5.79 5.69
CA TYR A 77 -5.35 -4.79 4.77
C TYR A 77 -4.27 -3.94 5.42
N PRO A 78 -3.05 -4.44 5.60
CA PRO A 78 -1.96 -3.67 6.20
C PRO A 78 -1.45 -2.60 5.23
N TYR A 79 -0.95 -1.50 5.78
CA TYR A 79 -0.20 -0.50 5.02
C TYR A 79 1.29 -0.55 5.42
N LEU A 80 2.14 -0.42 4.43
CA LEU A 80 3.58 -0.25 4.62
C LEU A 80 4.02 1.04 3.97
N LYS A 81 4.76 1.83 4.75
CA LYS A 81 5.46 3.01 4.26
C LYS A 81 6.92 2.62 4.05
N CYS A 82 7.44 2.88 2.86
CA CYS A 82 8.82 2.63 2.50
C CYS A 82 9.40 3.82 1.76
N ASP A 83 10.70 4.02 1.87
CA ASP A 83 11.45 5.01 1.13
C ASP A 83 12.39 4.31 0.14
N LEU A 84 12.58 4.90 -1.04
CA LEU A 84 13.55 4.43 -2.02
C LEU A 84 14.13 5.59 -2.83
N GLN A 85 15.19 5.28 -3.58
CA GLN A 85 15.79 6.22 -4.52
C GLN A 85 15.36 5.93 -5.96
N SER A 86 15.04 6.96 -6.72
CA SER A 86 14.87 6.85 -8.17
C SER A 86 16.22 6.79 -8.89
N LYS A 87 16.24 6.35 -10.14
CA LYS A 87 17.47 6.37 -10.94
C LYS A 87 18.02 7.78 -11.20
N ASN A 88 17.15 8.79 -11.15
CA ASN A 88 17.53 10.19 -11.29
C ASN A 88 18.00 10.81 -9.97
N GLY A 89 18.07 10.03 -8.90
CA GLY A 89 18.54 10.48 -7.59
C GLY A 89 17.46 11.11 -6.70
N ASP A 90 16.19 11.11 -7.13
CA ASP A 90 15.09 11.58 -6.28
C ASP A 90 14.87 10.64 -5.10
N PHE A 91 14.53 11.21 -3.94
CA PHE A 91 14.03 10.46 -2.80
C PHE A 91 12.51 10.32 -2.93
N VAL A 92 12.04 9.08 -2.97
CA VAL A 92 10.64 8.72 -3.20
C VAL A 92 10.12 7.93 -2.00
N GLU A 93 9.14 8.50 -1.33
CA GLU A 93 8.35 7.83 -0.30
C GLU A 93 7.19 7.08 -0.97
N ILE A 94 6.98 5.83 -0.56
CA ILE A 94 5.97 4.92 -1.06
C ILE A 94 5.03 4.50 0.07
N LEU A 95 3.74 4.63 -0.18
CA LEU A 95 2.69 4.06 0.65
C LEU A 95 1.97 2.95 -0.13
N ALA A 96 2.20 1.70 0.29
CA ALA A 96 1.55 0.53 -0.29
C ALA A 96 0.47 0.00 0.65
N GLN A 97 -0.70 -0.36 0.08
CA GLN A 97 -1.69 -1.19 0.75
C GLN A 97 -1.50 -2.62 0.29
N PHE A 98 -1.60 -3.57 1.22
CA PHE A 98 -1.59 -4.99 0.91
C PHE A 98 -2.95 -5.61 1.22
N ARG A 99 -3.21 -6.76 0.63
CA ARG A 99 -4.31 -7.65 0.95
C ARG A 99 -3.71 -8.97 1.41
N LEU A 100 -3.90 -9.29 2.68
CA LEU A 100 -3.47 -10.55 3.29
C LEU A 100 -4.67 -11.47 3.48
N VAL A 101 -4.64 -12.66 2.90
CA VAL A 101 -5.63 -13.72 3.17
C VAL A 101 -5.11 -14.60 4.32
N GLN A 102 -5.75 -14.52 5.49
CA GLN A 102 -5.25 -15.17 6.71
C GLN A 102 -5.16 -16.70 6.63
N ALA A 103 -5.99 -17.34 5.80
CA ALA A 103 -6.04 -18.79 5.68
C ALA A 103 -4.92 -19.38 4.80
N SER A 104 -4.47 -18.63 3.80
CA SER A 104 -3.44 -19.04 2.84
C SER A 104 -2.12 -18.29 3.01
N GLU A 105 -2.09 -17.29 3.88
CA GLU A 105 -0.97 -16.34 4.04
C GLU A 105 -0.60 -15.61 2.74
N GLU A 106 -1.51 -15.64 1.75
CA GLU A 106 -1.32 -14.99 0.46
C GLU A 106 -1.37 -13.48 0.63
N THR A 107 -0.33 -12.80 0.17
CA THR A 107 -0.18 -11.35 0.24
C THR A 107 -0.08 -10.77 -1.16
N THR A 108 -0.94 -9.82 -1.49
CA THR A 108 -0.92 -9.11 -2.78
C THR A 108 -1.10 -7.60 -2.60
N ILE A 109 -0.75 -6.83 -3.62
CA ILE A 109 -0.98 -5.38 -3.68
C ILE A 109 -2.26 -5.14 -4.51
N PRO A 110 -3.40 -4.83 -3.88
CA PRO A 110 -4.67 -4.66 -4.60
C PRO A 110 -4.77 -3.36 -5.42
N TYR A 111 -3.96 -2.35 -5.09
CA TYR A 111 -3.96 -1.04 -5.75
C TYR A 111 -2.54 -0.54 -5.97
N PRO A 112 -2.27 0.20 -7.06
CA PRO A 112 -0.97 0.82 -7.27
C PRO A 112 -0.51 1.60 -6.04
N PRO A 113 0.73 1.38 -5.55
CA PRO A 113 1.28 2.13 -4.42
C PRO A 113 1.26 3.63 -4.70
N ARG A 114 1.04 4.43 -3.66
CA ARG A 114 1.12 5.89 -3.78
C ARG A 114 2.55 6.35 -3.57
N LEU A 115 2.95 7.35 -4.35
CA LEU A 115 4.25 7.96 -4.28
C LEU A 115 4.17 9.39 -3.75
N HIS A 116 5.18 9.78 -2.99
CA HIS A 116 5.47 11.15 -2.65
C HIS A 116 6.96 11.41 -2.91
N VAL A 117 7.26 12.30 -3.84
CA VAL A 117 8.65 12.63 -4.21
C VAL A 117 9.06 13.88 -3.44
N ASN A 118 10.14 13.77 -2.67
CA ASN A 118 10.58 14.84 -1.77
C ASN A 118 11.39 15.95 -2.49
N SER A 119 11.76 15.76 -3.76
CA SER A 119 12.50 16.77 -4.54
C SER A 119 11.55 17.77 -5.20
N GLN A 120 12.02 19.00 -5.45
CA GLN A 120 11.30 20.01 -6.24
C GLN A 120 11.36 19.73 -7.76
N SER A 121 11.45 18.46 -8.17
CA SER A 121 11.43 18.09 -9.59
C SER A 121 10.02 18.23 -10.16
N GLN A 122 9.90 18.32 -11.49
CA GLN A 122 8.57 18.30 -12.13
C GLN A 122 7.81 17.00 -11.84
N CYS A 123 8.52 15.93 -11.43
CA CYS A 123 7.92 14.65 -11.11
C CYS A 123 7.29 14.62 -9.70
N SER A 124 7.43 15.68 -8.90
CA SER A 124 6.82 15.82 -7.56
C SER A 124 5.30 15.84 -7.55
N ASN A 125 4.67 16.18 -8.68
CA ASN A 125 3.21 16.22 -8.81
C ASN A 125 2.58 14.85 -9.08
N PHE A 126 3.38 13.80 -9.34
CA PHE A 126 2.85 12.48 -9.65
C PHE A 126 2.78 11.60 -8.41
N SER A 127 1.64 10.93 -8.25
CA SER A 127 1.36 10.11 -7.06
C SER A 127 1.36 8.61 -7.33
N PHE A 128 1.67 8.16 -8.56
CA PHE A 128 1.65 6.74 -8.94
C PHE A 128 2.92 6.33 -9.72
N PRO A 129 3.40 5.08 -9.57
CA PRO A 129 4.60 4.57 -10.23
C PRO A 129 4.60 4.73 -11.74
N THR A 130 3.49 4.39 -12.40
CA THR A 130 3.34 4.50 -13.85
C THR A 130 3.52 5.93 -14.34
N ASP A 131 2.94 6.91 -13.63
CA ASP A 131 2.98 8.30 -14.07
C ASP A 131 4.33 8.95 -13.75
N TYR A 132 4.93 8.58 -12.61
CA TYR A 132 6.29 9.00 -12.28
C TYR A 132 7.31 8.49 -13.31
N CYS A 133 7.23 7.21 -13.69
CA CYS A 133 8.09 6.65 -14.73
C CYS A 133 8.00 7.42 -16.04
N ARG A 134 6.77 7.71 -16.51
CA ARG A 134 6.56 8.53 -17.71
C ARG A 134 7.18 9.92 -17.58
N CYS A 135 7.12 10.54 -16.40
CA CYS A 135 7.75 11.84 -16.16
C CYS A 135 9.28 11.76 -16.28
N VAL A 136 9.89 10.73 -15.69
CA VAL A 136 11.34 10.48 -15.77
C VAL A 136 11.79 10.27 -17.22
N ASP A 137 11.08 9.45 -17.99
CA ASP A 137 11.40 9.18 -19.39
C ASP A 137 11.36 10.47 -20.24
N LEU A 138 10.36 11.32 -20.01
CA LEU A 138 10.24 12.61 -20.70
C LEU A 138 11.37 13.57 -20.34
N GLN A 139 11.88 13.54 -19.12
CA GLN A 139 13.02 14.36 -18.71
C GLN A 139 14.34 13.89 -19.33
N LEU A 140 14.52 12.57 -19.51
CA LEU A 140 15.71 12.00 -20.13
C LEU A 140 15.76 12.16 -21.65
N ALA A 141 14.62 12.44 -22.28
CA ALA A 141 14.51 12.67 -23.73
C ALA A 141 14.90 14.09 -24.19
N ILE A 142 15.24 14.99 -23.25
CA ILE A 142 15.63 16.39 -23.49
C ILE A 142 17.14 16.54 -23.36
#